data_AF-A0A4P5WXI0-F1
#
_entry.id   AF-A0A4P5WXI0-F1
#
_cell.length_a   1.000
_cell.length_b   1.000
_cell.length_c   1.000
_cell.angle_alpha   90.00
_cell.angle_beta   90.00
_cell.angle_gamma   90.00
#
_symmetry.space_group_name_H-M   'P 1'
#
loop_
_entity.id
_entity.type
_entity.pdbx_description
1 polymer ?
#
loop_
_entity_poly.entity_id
_entity_poly.type
_entity_poly.pdbx_seq_one_letter_code
_entity_poly.pdbx_strand_id
1 'polypeptide(L)' 'MAKALHVSRQALIARVNRRLAKQNESLRRCPENRRDYHTLGDFYILDISRNVVLAKHVDLQKLAKKLGSLKPGERLSG' A
#
# COMPACT_ATOMS: atom_id res chain seq x y z
N MET A 1 8.93 4.66 -27.54
CA MET A 1 7.65 4.13 -26.99
C MET A 1 7.89 3.68 -25.56
N ALA A 2 7.35 4.36 -24.55
CA ALA A 2 7.57 4.01 -23.15
C ALA A 2 6.80 2.73 -22.81
N LYS A 3 7.52 1.63 -22.60
CA LYS A 3 6.98 0.33 -22.19
C LYS A 3 6.24 0.51 -20.86
N ALA A 4 4.93 0.29 -20.84
CA ALA A 4 4.17 0.26 -19.59
C ALA A 4 4.81 -0.82 -18.70
N LEU A 5 5.40 -0.41 -17.57
CA LEU A 5 6.05 -1.34 -16.66
C LEU A 5 4.97 -1.87 -15.70
N HIS A 6 4.58 -3.10 -15.96
CA HIS A 6 3.61 -3.85 -15.19
C HIS A 6 4.23 -4.25 -13.86
N VAL A 7 3.82 -3.60 -12.76
CA VAL A 7 4.32 -3.89 -11.42
C VAL A 7 3.37 -4.85 -10.71
N SER A 8 3.92 -5.93 -10.16
CA SER A 8 3.14 -6.87 -9.36
C SER A 8 2.67 -6.21 -8.06
N ARG A 9 1.49 -6.63 -7.58
CA ARG A 9 0.91 -6.11 -6.34
C ARG A 9 1.87 -6.24 -5.15
N GLN A 10 2.59 -7.37 -5.05
CA GLN A 10 3.61 -7.60 -4.03
C GLN A 10 4.82 -6.64 -4.15
N ALA A 11 5.33 -6.42 -5.37
CA ALA A 11 6.44 -5.50 -5.58
C ALA A 11 6.07 -4.06 -5.20
N LEU A 12 4.83 -3.64 -5.50
CA LEU A 12 4.33 -2.32 -5.11
C LEU A 12 4.19 -2.19 -3.60
N ILE A 13 3.62 -3.19 -2.93
CA ILE A 13 3.53 -3.24 -1.46
C ILE A 13 4.92 -3.12 -0.85
N ALA A 14 5.91 -3.87 -1.33
CA ALA A 14 7.27 -3.81 -0.82
C ALA A 14 7.92 -2.42 -1.01
N ARG A 15 7.65 -1.72 -2.11
CA ARG A 15 8.15 -0.35 -2.33
C ARG A 15 7.47 0.66 -1.40
N VAL A 16 6.14 0.55 -1.26
CA VAL A 16 5.36 1.39 -0.34
C VAL A 16 5.82 1.17 1.11
N ASN A 17 5.92 -0.08 1.55
CA ASN A 17 6.40 -0.42 2.90
C ASN A 17 7.79 0.11 3.19
N ARG A 18 8.73 0.08 2.22
CA ARG A 18 10.05 0.68 2.40
C ARG A 18 10.02 2.19 2.65
N ARG A 19 9.07 2.91 2.05
CA ARG A 19 8.89 4.34 2.33
C ARG A 19 8.20 4.58 3.66
N LEU A 20 7.15 3.82 3.95
CA LEU A 20 6.42 3.91 5.23
C LEU A 20 7.33 3.57 6.42
N ALA A 21 8.22 2.60 6.27
CA ALA A 21 9.19 2.22 7.30
C ALA A 21 10.09 3.38 7.75
N LYS A 22 10.38 4.35 6.86
CA LYS A 22 11.12 5.58 7.24
C LYS A 22 10.35 6.48 8.21
N GLN A 23 9.04 6.30 8.29
CA GLN A 23 8.12 7.04 9.16
C GLN A 23 7.61 6.16 10.32
N ASN A 24 8.20 4.97 10.53
CA ASN A 24 7.68 3.94 11.45
C ASN A 24 6.26 3.45 11.12
N GLU A 25 5.86 3.59 9.86
CA GLU A 25 4.56 3.14 9.36
C GLU A 25 4.70 1.83 8.58
N SER A 26 3.61 1.08 8.49
CA SER A 26 3.53 -0.15 7.71
C SER A 26 2.16 -0.32 7.06
N LEU A 27 2.17 -0.62 5.77
CA LEU A 27 0.99 -1.06 5.04
C LEU A 27 0.75 -2.54 5.34
N ARG A 28 -0.41 -2.82 5.93
CA ARG A 28 -0.90 -4.16 6.21
C ARG A 28 -2.09 -4.45 5.31
N ARG A 29 -2.25 -5.72 4.94
CA ARG A 29 -3.42 -6.22 4.21
C ARG A 29 -4.37 -6.88 5.21
N CYS A 30 -5.65 -6.54 5.16
CA CYS A 30 -6.69 -7.25 5.90
C CYS A 30 -7.43 -8.19 4.93
N PRO A 31 -7.41 -9.51 5.13
CA PRO A 31 -8.22 -10.42 4.34
C PRO A 31 -9.72 -10.19 4.56
N GLU A 32 -10.53 -10.37 3.52
CA GLU A 32 -12.00 -10.28 3.56
C GLU A 32 -12.63 -11.17 4.65
N ASN A 33 -11.99 -12.29 4.99
CA ASN A 33 -12.47 -13.23 6.00
C ASN A 33 -12.25 -12.77 7.45
N ARG A 34 -11.77 -11.54 7.69
CA ARG A 34 -11.60 -10.98 9.05
C ARG A 34 -12.80 -10.10 9.39
N ARG A 35 -13.25 -10.18 10.65
CA ARG A 35 -14.32 -9.31 11.19
C ARG A 35 -14.02 -7.82 10.99
N ASP A 36 -12.74 -7.44 11.07
CA ASP A 36 -12.30 -6.06 10.93
C ASP A 36 -12.22 -5.57 9.48
N TYR A 37 -12.48 -6.43 8.49
CA TYR A 37 -12.43 -6.08 7.07
C TYR A 37 -13.36 -4.92 6.72
N HIS A 38 -14.60 -4.95 7.23
CA HIS A 38 -15.57 -3.88 6.99
C HIS A 38 -15.12 -2.52 7.55
N THR A 39 -14.25 -2.53 8.56
CA THR A 39 -13.74 -1.33 9.23
C THR A 39 -12.43 -0.85 8.63
N LEU A 40 -11.52 -1.76 8.27
CA LEU A 40 -10.15 -1.46 7.82
C LEU A 40 -10.00 -1.46 6.30
N GLY A 41 -10.86 -2.18 5.57
CA GLY A 41 -10.74 -2.43 4.13
C GLY A 41 -9.62 -3.40 3.75
N ASP A 42 -9.35 -3.53 2.45
CA ASP A 42 -8.32 -4.44 1.92
C ASP A 42 -6.91 -4.12 2.43
N PHE A 43 -6.58 -2.83 2.54
CA PHE A 43 -5.30 -2.35 3.05
C PHE A 43 -5.50 -1.22 4.04
N TYR A 44 -4.63 -1.17 5.03
CA TYR A 44 -4.59 -0.13 6.04
C TYR A 44 -3.15 0.23 6.40
N ILE A 45 -2.95 1.45 6.89
CA ILE A 45 -1.64 1.91 7.40
C ILE A 45 -1.67 1.83 8.91
N LEU A 46 -0.69 1.14 9.47
CA LEU A 46 -0.44 1.01 10.89
C LEU A 46 0.83 1.78 11.24
N ASP A 47 0.77 2.66 12.22
CA ASP A 47 1.95 3.20 12.88
C ASP A 47 2.49 2.15 13.84
N ILE A 48 3.69 1.63 13.58
CA ILE A 48 4.34 0.61 14.41
C ILE A 48 4.80 1.23 15.75
N SER A 49 5.23 2.49 15.74
CA SER A 49 5.74 3.17 16.94
C SER A 49 4.62 3.42 17.95
N ARG A 50 3.42 3.78 17.46
CA ARG A 50 2.26 4.10 18.30
C ARG A 50 1.24 2.97 18.39
N ASN A 51 1.41 1.93 17.56
CA ASN A 51 0.48 0.82 17.39
C ASN A 51 -0.97 1.28 17.10
N VAL A 52 -1.11 2.32 16.27
CA VAL A 52 -2.41 2.90 15.89
C VAL A 52 -2.63 2.81 14.39
N VAL A 53 -3.90 2.66 13.98
CA VAL A 53 -4.28 2.68 12.57
C VAL A 53 -4.38 4.13 12.11
N LEU A 54 -3.48 4.56 11.24
CA LEU A 54 -3.45 5.92 10.69
C LEU A 54 -4.40 6.09 9.51
N ALA A 55 -4.58 5.04 8.69
CA ALA A 55 -5.46 5.08 7.53
C ALA A 55 -6.12 3.72 7.29
N LYS A 56 -7.38 3.76 6.87
CA LYS A 56 -8.23 2.61 6.54
C LYS A 56 -8.69 2.72 5.08
N HIS A 57 -9.12 1.62 4.47
CA HIS A 57 -9.57 1.55 3.07
C HIS A 57 -8.55 2.14 2.10
N VAL A 58 -7.29 1.77 2.28
CA VAL A 58 -6.17 2.35 1.57
C VAL A 58 -6.04 1.74 0.18
N ASP A 59 -6.26 2.56 -0.85
CA ASP A 59 -5.98 2.17 -2.22
C ASP A 59 -4.46 2.10 -2.47
N LEU A 60 -3.90 0.89 -2.58
CA LEU A 60 -2.48 0.67 -2.83
C LEU A 60 -1.96 1.47 -4.04
N GLN A 61 -2.73 1.55 -5.12
CA GLN A 61 -2.32 2.28 -6.34
C GLN A 61 -2.30 3.80 -6.12
N LYS A 62 -3.34 4.36 -5.48
CA LYS A 62 -3.37 5.80 -5.14
C LYS A 62 -2.26 6.14 -4.16
N LEU A 63 -2.06 5.31 -3.13
CA LEU A 63 -0.99 5.49 -2.15
C LEU A 63 0.38 5.44 -2.82
N ALA A 64 0.63 4.46 -3.69
CA ALA A 64 1.89 4.36 -4.39
C ALA A 64 2.13 5.54 -5.34
N LYS A 65 1.09 6.08 -5.98
CA LYS A 65 1.19 7.30 -6.80
C LYS A 65 1.53 8.51 -5.92
N LYS A 66 0.85 8.67 -4.78
CA LYS A 66 1.08 9.76 -3.82
C LYS A 66 2.49 9.72 -3.23
N LEU A 67 2.98 8.53 -2.89
CA LEU A 67 4.33 8.33 -2.36
C LEU A 67 5.42 8.37 -3.44
N GLY A 68 5.08 8.44 -4.74
CA GLY A 68 6.04 8.32 -5.83
C GLY A 68 6.71 6.95 -5.91
N SER A 69 6.04 5.90 -5.44
CA SER A 69 6.49 4.49 -5.45
C SER A 69 6.23 3.78 -6.78
N LEU A 70 5.39 4.39 -7.62
CA LEU A 70 5.25 4.09 -9.03
C LEU A 70 6.25 4.93 -9.83
N LYS A 71 7.04 4.26 -10.68
CA LYS A 71 7.87 4.95 -11.68
C LYS A 71 6.97 5.56 -12.77
N PRO A 72 7.46 6.58 -13.51
CA PRO A 72 6.74 7.12 -14.66
C PRO A 72 6.41 6.01 -15.66
N GLY A 73 5.12 5.77 -15.92
CA GLY A 73 4.65 4.70 -16.82
C GLY A 73 4.42 3.33 -16.17
N GLU A 74 4.61 3.17 -14.86
CA GLU A 74 4.24 1.94 -14.16
C GLU A 74 2.73 1.91 -13.82
N ARG A 75 2.10 0.75 -14.04
CA ARG A 75 0.73 0.47 -13.60
C ARG A 75 0.71 -0.83 -12.80
N LEU A 76 -0.24 -0.92 -11.87
CA LEU A 76 -0.48 -2.16 -11.14
C LEU A 76 -1.04 -3.17 -12.13
N SER A 77 -0.38 -4.31 -12.29
CA SER A 77 -0.97 -5.45 -12.98
C SER A 77 -1.97 -6.11 -12.05
N GLY A 78 -3.23 -6.19 -12.51
CA GLY A 78 -4.29 -6.97 -11.86
C GLY A 78 -4.06 -8.45 -12.08
#